data_AF-E3BKY8-F1
#
_entry.id   AF-E3BKY8-F1
#
_cell.length_a   1.000
_cell.length_b   1.000
_cell.length_c   1.000
_cell.angle_alpha   90.00
_cell.angle_beta   90.00
_cell.angle_gamma   90.00
#
_symmetry.space_group_name_H-M   'P 1'
#
loop_
_entity.id
_entity.type
_entity.pdbx_description
1 polymer ?
#
loop_
_entity_poly.entity_id
_entity_poly.type
_entity_poly.pdbx_seq_one_letter_code
_entity_poly.pdbx_strand_id
1 'polypeptide(L)'
;MKASELKRLLDAIPKEYDPDIVTGEIWLPERLLEANMVEDLVFLNFDTAPEEIQGEEEGRGFVDHEIELIRDRFEQILNENGDTTSKADAMLALFLMGHELSSSEIIELLESPQD
;
A
#
# COMPACT_ATOMS: atom_id res chain seq x y z
N MET A 1 -21.58 1.54 -3.87
CA MET A 1 -22.14 2.48 -4.87
C MET A 1 -22.46 1.71 -6.14
N LYS A 2 -23.57 1.98 -6.83
CA LYS A 2 -23.84 1.38 -8.16
C LYS A 2 -23.13 2.18 -9.24
N ALA A 3 -22.80 1.56 -10.38
CA ALA A 3 -22.13 2.24 -11.49
C ALA A 3 -22.90 3.47 -12.02
N SER A 4 -24.23 3.46 -11.93
CA SER A 4 -25.08 4.61 -12.28
C SER A 4 -24.89 5.81 -11.36
N GLU A 5 -24.64 5.59 -10.08
CA GLU A 5 -24.40 6.65 -9.11
C GLU A 5 -23.01 7.27 -9.32
N LEU A 6 -22.01 6.44 -9.61
CA LEU A 6 -20.66 6.89 -9.96
C LEU A 6 -20.68 7.74 -11.23
N LYS A 7 -21.37 7.28 -12.29
CA LYS A 7 -21.55 8.07 -13.53
C LYS A 7 -22.09 9.46 -13.26
N ARG A 8 -23.10 9.58 -12.38
CA ARG A 8 -23.66 10.89 -12.00
C ARG A 8 -22.65 11.81 -11.31
N LEU A 9 -21.73 11.25 -10.52
CA LEU A 9 -20.67 12.03 -9.89
C LEU A 9 -19.63 12.49 -10.92
N LEU A 10 -19.27 11.62 -11.87
CA LEU A 10 -18.36 11.97 -12.97
C LEU A 10 -18.97 13.04 -13.89
N ASP A 11 -20.26 12.93 -14.21
CA ASP A 11 -21.00 13.91 -15.02
C ASP A 11 -21.11 15.29 -14.34
N ALA A 12 -20.88 15.38 -13.03
CA ALA A 12 -20.88 16.64 -12.28
C ALA A 12 -19.55 17.41 -12.36
N ILE A 13 -18.49 16.78 -12.87
CA ILE A 13 -17.19 17.43 -13.09
C ILE A 13 -17.36 18.46 -14.22
N PRO A 14 -16.90 19.72 -14.06
CA PRO A 14 -17.03 20.72 -15.12
C PRO A 14 -16.26 20.28 -16.37
N LYS A 15 -16.86 20.51 -17.55
CA LYS A 15 -16.36 20.01 -18.85
C LYS A 15 -14.98 20.54 -19.23
N GLU A 16 -14.52 21.60 -18.58
CA GLU A 16 -13.21 22.20 -18.78
C GLU A 16 -12.08 21.41 -18.10
N TYR A 17 -12.42 20.44 -17.24
CA TYR A 17 -11.47 19.59 -16.52
C TYR A 17 -11.61 18.13 -16.94
N ASP A 18 -10.46 17.47 -17.10
CA ASP A 18 -10.35 16.04 -17.40
C ASP A 18 -9.41 15.39 -16.36
N PRO A 19 -9.88 15.21 -15.11
CA PRO A 19 -9.05 14.67 -14.05
C PRO A 19 -8.88 13.16 -14.18
N ASP A 20 -7.71 12.65 -13.80
CA ASP A 20 -7.49 11.21 -13.64
C ASP A 20 -8.41 10.64 -12.55
N ILE A 21 -8.92 9.44 -12.79
CA ILE A 21 -9.65 8.68 -11.76
C ILE A 21 -8.63 7.95 -10.92
N VAL A 22 -8.61 8.26 -9.62
CA VAL A 22 -7.65 7.70 -8.68
C VAL A 22 -8.34 7.04 -7.49
N THR A 23 -7.63 6.13 -6.85
CA THR A 23 -7.93 5.57 -5.52
C THR A 23 -6.73 5.78 -4.60
N GLY A 24 -6.85 5.38 -3.34
CA GLY A 24 -5.80 5.57 -2.33
C GLY A 24 -5.85 6.95 -1.67
N GLU A 25 -4.71 7.39 -1.16
CA GLU A 25 -4.58 8.65 -0.41
C GLU A 25 -4.20 9.81 -1.35
N ILE A 26 -4.50 11.05 -0.95
CA ILE A 26 -4.18 12.25 -1.75
C ILE A 26 -2.68 12.37 -2.05
N TRP A 27 -1.83 11.91 -1.11
CA TRP A 27 -0.38 11.96 -1.21
C TRP A 27 0.23 10.75 -1.93
N LEU A 28 -0.57 9.70 -2.19
CA LEU A 28 -0.17 8.51 -2.94
C LEU A 28 -1.38 7.99 -3.75
N PRO A 29 -1.80 8.72 -4.80
CA PRO A 29 -2.94 8.30 -5.60
C PRO A 29 -2.55 7.19 -6.59
N GLU A 30 -3.30 6.10 -6.57
CA GLU A 30 -3.21 5.03 -7.56
C GLU A 30 -4.15 5.35 -8.72
N ARG A 31 -3.66 5.38 -9.97
CA ARG A 31 -4.44 5.78 -11.15
C ARG A 31 -5.16 4.59 -11.76
N LEU A 32 -6.39 4.82 -12.20
CA LEU A 32 -7.18 3.82 -12.91
C LEU A 32 -6.58 3.56 -14.29
N LEU A 33 -6.04 2.36 -14.50
CA LEU A 33 -5.46 1.94 -15.79
C LEU A 33 -6.52 1.35 -16.71
N GLU A 34 -7.40 0.51 -16.14
CA GLU A 34 -8.37 -0.24 -16.92
C GLU A 34 -9.66 -0.45 -16.12
N ALA A 35 -10.79 -0.41 -16.82
CA ALA A 35 -12.09 -0.76 -16.28
C ALA A 35 -12.71 -1.87 -17.14
N ASN A 36 -13.02 -3.00 -16.52
CA ASN A 36 -13.61 -4.15 -17.16
C ASN A 36 -14.94 -4.51 -16.51
N MET A 37 -15.90 -4.96 -17.31
CA MET A 37 -17.18 -5.45 -16.82
C MET A 37 -17.20 -6.98 -16.88
N VAL A 38 -17.49 -7.61 -15.75
CA VAL A 38 -17.68 -9.06 -15.65
C VAL A 38 -19.06 -9.27 -15.03
N GLU A 39 -19.97 -9.84 -15.81
CA GLU A 39 -21.38 -10.01 -15.45
C GLU A 39 -22.04 -8.68 -15.06
N ASP A 40 -22.44 -8.49 -13.80
CA ASP A 40 -23.06 -7.28 -13.28
C ASP A 40 -22.12 -6.43 -12.41
N LEU A 41 -20.83 -6.77 -12.39
CA LEU A 41 -19.78 -6.09 -11.64
C LEU A 41 -18.82 -5.34 -12.57
N VAL A 42 -18.37 -4.17 -12.11
CA VAL A 42 -17.31 -3.39 -12.76
C VAL A 42 -16.05 -3.54 -11.92
N PHE A 43 -15.01 -4.11 -12.53
CA PHE A 43 -13.68 -4.25 -11.96
C PHE A 43 -12.82 -3.09 -12.46
N LEU A 44 -12.17 -2.42 -11.52
CA LEU A 44 -11.30 -1.29 -11.76
C LEU A 44 -9.88 -1.71 -11.38
N ASN A 45 -8.99 -1.72 -12.36
CA ASN A 45 -7.58 -2.05 -12.17
C ASN A 45 -6.80 -0.74 -12.06
N PHE A 46 -6.28 -0.48 -10.87
CA PHE A 46 -5.42 0.66 -10.62
C PHE A 46 -3.95 0.26 -10.81
N ASP A 47 -3.10 1.24 -11.09
CA ASP A 47 -1.67 1.01 -11.03
C ASP A 47 -1.23 0.66 -9.61
N THR A 48 -0.14 -0.07 -9.51
CA THR A 48 0.59 -0.21 -8.25
C THR A 48 1.58 0.93 -8.24
N ALA A 49 1.15 2.13 -7.83
CA ALA A 49 2.04 3.29 -7.87
C ALA A 49 3.18 3.14 -6.85
N PRO A 50 4.43 3.13 -7.32
CA PRO A 50 5.38 4.08 -6.77
C PRO A 50 5.96 4.91 -7.91
N GLU A 51 5.21 5.91 -8.40
CA GLU A 51 5.83 6.98 -9.18
C GLU A 51 6.35 8.05 -8.21
N GLU A 52 7.64 8.31 -8.31
CA GLU A 52 8.41 9.31 -7.57
C GLU A 52 7.81 10.73 -7.67
N ILE A 53 6.72 11.01 -6.96
CA ILE A 53 6.34 12.38 -6.66
C ILE A 53 7.14 12.79 -5.42
N GLN A 54 8.38 13.21 -5.68
CA GLN A 54 9.15 14.04 -4.77
C GLN A 54 8.36 15.33 -4.50
N GLY A 55 7.67 15.38 -3.36
CA GLY A 55 6.96 16.59 -2.93
C GLY A 55 6.53 16.51 -1.47
N GLU A 56 7.36 17.08 -0.60
CA GLU A 56 7.04 17.65 0.73
C GLU A 56 6.78 16.68 1.91
N GLU A 57 7.91 16.18 2.45
CA GLU A 57 8.36 16.21 3.87
C GLU A 57 7.48 15.68 5.02
N GLU A 58 6.15 15.51 4.90
CA GLU A 58 5.32 15.00 6.00
C GLU A 58 4.82 13.55 5.79
N GLY A 59 4.70 13.08 4.54
CA GLY A 59 4.34 11.68 4.22
C GLY A 59 5.55 10.74 4.10
N ARG A 60 6.75 11.28 3.88
CA ARG A 60 8.00 10.50 3.79
C ARG A 60 8.48 9.98 5.13
N GLY A 61 8.21 10.70 6.22
CA GLY A 61 8.57 10.26 7.56
C GLY A 61 7.95 8.92 7.93
N PHE A 62 6.72 8.65 7.44
CA PHE A 62 6.08 7.34 7.62
C PHE A 62 6.81 6.26 6.82
N VAL A 63 6.95 6.41 5.50
CA VAL A 63 7.61 5.38 4.67
C VAL A 63 9.07 5.11 5.07
N ASP A 64 9.83 6.15 5.41
CA ASP A 64 11.21 6.00 5.87
C ASP A 64 11.27 5.27 7.23
N HIS A 65 10.33 5.56 8.14
CA HIS A 65 10.19 4.85 9.42
C HIS A 65 9.79 3.38 9.22
N GLU A 66 8.88 3.09 8.28
CA GLU A 66 8.49 1.72 7.94
C GLU A 66 9.68 0.91 7.41
N ILE A 67 10.48 1.52 6.53
CA ILE A 67 11.71 0.91 6.00
C ILE A 67 12.73 0.67 7.12
N GLU A 68 12.87 1.60 8.06
CA GLU A 68 13.73 1.44 9.24
C GLU A 68 13.25 0.29 10.13
N LEU A 69 11.96 0.21 10.46
CA LEU A 69 11.40 -0.87 11.27
C LEU A 69 11.58 -2.24 10.64
N ILE A 70 11.33 -2.35 9.33
CA ILE A 70 11.54 -3.60 8.59
C ILE A 70 13.03 -3.96 8.59
N ARG A 71 13.92 -2.98 8.33
CA ARG A 71 15.38 -3.19 8.36
C ARG A 71 15.85 -3.66 9.74
N ASP A 72 15.42 -3.00 10.80
CA ASP A 72 15.75 -3.36 12.18
C ASP A 72 15.30 -4.79 12.48
N ARG A 73 14.12 -5.19 11.99
CA ARG A 73 13.64 -6.56 12.16
C ARG A 73 14.49 -7.58 11.40
N PHE A 74 14.90 -7.28 10.17
CA PHE A 74 15.83 -8.12 9.42
C PHE A 74 17.18 -8.25 10.14
N GLU A 75 17.72 -7.15 10.65
CA GLU A 75 18.97 -7.16 11.41
C GLU A 75 18.85 -7.98 12.70
N GLN A 76 17.72 -7.90 13.41
CA GLN A 76 17.45 -8.75 14.57
C GLN A 76 17.46 -10.23 14.20
N ILE A 77 16.69 -10.64 13.18
CA ILE A 77 16.63 -12.05 12.73
C ILE A 77 18.02 -12.55 12.32
N LEU A 78 18.79 -11.72 11.62
CA LEU A 78 20.14 -12.07 11.17
C LEU A 78 21.13 -12.19 12.34
N ASN A 79 21.02 -11.34 13.36
CA ASN A 79 21.89 -11.33 14.53
C ASN A 79 21.46 -12.30 15.63
N GLU A 80 20.24 -12.83 15.57
CA GLU A 80 19.74 -13.79 16.57
C GLU A 80 20.55 -15.09 16.55
N ASN A 81 20.78 -15.67 17.74
CA ASN A 81 21.44 -16.96 17.88
C ASN A 81 20.46 -18.07 17.50
N GLY A 82 20.37 -18.36 16.21
CA GLY A 82 19.52 -19.41 15.64
C GLY A 82 20.20 -20.11 14.48
N ASP A 83 19.75 -21.33 14.17
CA ASP A 83 20.19 -22.03 12.98
C ASP A 83 19.62 -21.39 11.71
N THR A 84 20.22 -21.70 10.56
CA THR A 84 19.80 -21.13 9.26
C THR A 84 18.32 -21.40 8.98
N THR A 85 17.80 -22.54 9.42
CA THR A 85 16.39 -22.92 9.25
C THR A 85 15.47 -21.95 10.00
N SER A 86 15.74 -21.69 11.28
CA SER A 86 14.92 -20.77 12.09
C SER A 86 14.92 -19.35 11.54
N LYS A 87 16.07 -18.89 11.01
CA LYS A 87 16.18 -17.57 10.36
C LYS A 87 15.39 -17.52 9.04
N ALA A 88 15.47 -18.58 8.24
CA ALA A 88 14.69 -18.68 7.00
C ALA A 88 13.19 -18.68 7.28
N ASP A 89 12.74 -19.39 8.31
CA ASP A 89 11.33 -19.43 8.72
C ASP A 89 10.85 -18.06 9.21
N ALA A 90 11.67 -17.35 9.99
CA ALA A 90 11.35 -15.99 10.45
C ALA A 90 11.25 -14.99 9.29
N MET A 91 12.15 -15.07 8.30
CA MET A 91 12.07 -14.24 7.10
C MET A 91 10.86 -14.59 6.22
N LEU A 92 10.55 -15.88 6.09
CA LEU A 92 9.37 -16.34 5.34
C LEU A 92 8.08 -15.82 5.98
N ALA A 93 7.98 -15.86 7.31
CA ALA A 93 6.84 -15.32 8.03
C ALA A 93 6.69 -13.81 7.79
N LEU A 94 7.79 -13.04 7.85
CA LEU A 94 7.78 -11.60 7.55
C LEU A 94 7.26 -11.31 6.14
N PHE A 95 7.72 -12.10 5.16
CA PHE A 95 7.30 -11.95 3.77
C PHE A 95 5.82 -12.29 3.55
N LEU A 96 5.33 -13.35 4.19
CA LEU A 96 3.91 -13.74 4.09
C LEU A 96 2.99 -12.70 4.74
N MET A 97 3.38 -12.13 5.88
CA MET A 97 2.66 -11.00 6.49
C MET A 97 2.59 -9.81 5.54
N GLY A 98 3.69 -9.51 4.83
CA GLY A 98 3.77 -8.52 3.75
C GLY A 98 2.76 -8.67 2.62
N HIS A 99 2.35 -9.91 2.34
CA HIS A 99 1.44 -10.22 1.24
C HIS A 99 -0.03 -10.31 1.70
N GLU A 100 -0.27 -10.65 2.97
CA GLU A 100 -1.61 -10.88 3.50
C GLU A 100 -2.20 -9.66 4.22
N LEU A 101 -1.36 -8.75 4.71
CA LEU A 101 -1.75 -7.60 5.52
C LEU A 101 -1.43 -6.27 4.82
N SER A 102 -2.15 -5.22 5.18
CA SER A 102 -1.82 -3.86 4.77
C SER A 102 -0.52 -3.38 5.44
N SER A 103 0.18 -2.43 4.82
CA SER A 103 1.43 -1.87 5.38
C SER A 103 1.27 -1.38 6.82
N SER A 104 0.16 -0.70 7.14
CA SER A 104 -0.11 -0.23 8.51
C SER A 104 -0.25 -1.36 9.52
N GLU A 105 -0.90 -2.46 9.16
CA GLU A 105 -1.08 -3.62 10.05
C GLU A 105 0.24 -4.35 10.31
N ILE A 106 1.13 -4.41 9.32
CA ILE A 106 2.46 -4.98 9.47
C ILE A 106 3.29 -4.14 10.44
N ILE A 107 3.21 -2.82 10.33
CA ILE A 107 3.97 -1.90 11.16
C ILE A 107 3.51 -1.94 12.60
N GLU A 108 2.20 -1.98 12.87
CA GLU A 108 1.66 -2.20 14.22
C GLU A 108 2.14 -3.53 14.84
N LEU A 109 2.33 -4.59 14.03
CA LEU A 109 2.87 -5.87 14.50
C LEU A 109 4.40 -5.84 14.74
N LEU A 110 5.12 -4.99 14.00
CA LEU A 110 6.56 -4.82 14.13
C LEU A 110 6.94 -3.86 15.25
N GLU A 111 6.08 -2.89 15.56
CA GLU A 111 6.16 -2.08 16.76
C GLU A 111 6.01 -2.98 17.99
N SER A 112 7.14 -3.31 18.61
CA SER A 112 7.12 -3.98 19.91
C SER A 112 6.38 -3.10 20.92
N PRO A 113 5.57 -3.65 21.85
CA PRO A 113 5.01 -2.87 22.93
C PRO A 113 6.18 -2.25 23.69
N GLN A 114 6.35 -0.93 23.54
CA GLN A 114 7.32 -0.21 24.34
C GLN A 114 6.79 -0.19 25.78
N ASP A 115 7.46 -0.94 26.66
CA ASP A 115 7.31 -0.81 28.12
C ASP A 115 7.71 0.60 28.60
#